data_AF-A0A963B8E1-F1
#
_entry.id   AF-A0A963B8E1-F1
#
_cell.length_a   1.000
_cell.length_b   1.000
_cell.length_c   1.000
_cell.angle_alpha   90.00
_cell.angle_beta   90.00
_cell.angle_gamma   90.00
#
_symmetry.space_group_name_H-M   'P 1'
#
loop_
_entity.id
_entity.type
_entity.pdbx_description
1 polymer ?
#
loop_
_entity_poly.entity_id
_entity_poly.type
_entity_poly.pdbx_seq_one_letter_code
_entity_poly.pdbx_strand_id
1 'polypeptide(L)'
;FRIDDTIALSFQAIPPSSLTKKLERQEKGLESDFTIMSNLAVISQEMSGVLRKIETVAPDIARYLKSLDQKIDLLGKAFLTWTNEMADQPASAVNLSASGMAFNAPEPTEIGTLLELKILLPFFTGLILYAEVVACEKLPTEGDGARVYQTRVNFQHLRDRDRDVLIRHVLQRQSEYLRKQRLERED
;
A
#
# COMPACT_ATOMS: atom_id res chain seq x y z
N PHE A 1 12.84 10.47 -3.80
CA PHE A 1 13.39 9.66 -2.69
C PHE A 1 12.83 8.23 -2.80
N ARG A 2 13.61 7.20 -2.41
CA ARG A 2 13.26 5.78 -2.51
C ARG A 2 13.60 5.06 -1.20
N ILE A 3 12.78 4.11 -0.77
CA ILE A 3 13.02 3.25 0.39
C ILE A 3 13.06 1.79 -0.02
N ASP A 4 13.81 0.97 0.72
CA ASP A 4 13.61 -0.47 0.71
C ASP A 4 12.57 -0.83 1.77
N ASP A 5 11.64 -1.70 1.40
CA ASP A 5 10.55 -2.15 2.27
C ASP A 5 10.14 -3.59 1.99
N THR A 6 9.30 -4.14 2.84
CA THR A 6 8.74 -5.50 2.68
C THR A 6 7.24 -5.43 2.89
N ILE A 7 6.47 -5.59 1.80
CA ILE A 7 5.02 -5.40 1.76
C ILE A 7 4.35 -6.56 1.03
N ALA A 8 3.07 -6.83 1.32
CA ALA A 8 2.32 -7.77 0.48
C ALA A 8 1.99 -7.08 -0.85
N LEU A 9 2.32 -7.76 -1.95
CA LEU A 9 2.20 -7.24 -3.30
C LEU A 9 1.63 -8.33 -4.21
N SER A 10 0.55 -7.99 -4.90
CA SER A 10 0.02 -8.76 -6.01
C SER A 10 0.01 -7.87 -7.26
N PHE A 11 0.32 -8.45 -8.40
CA PHE A 11 0.31 -7.74 -9.68
C PHE A 11 -0.27 -8.62 -10.77
N GLN A 12 -0.96 -8.00 -11.71
CA GLN A 12 -1.46 -8.67 -12.91
C GLN A 12 -1.37 -7.75 -14.11
N ALA A 13 -0.99 -8.32 -15.26
CA ALA A 13 -1.06 -7.59 -16.52
C ALA A 13 -2.52 -7.33 -16.90
N ILE A 14 -2.80 -6.11 -17.34
CA ILE A 14 -4.13 -5.73 -17.81
C ILE A 14 -4.05 -5.18 -19.23
N PRO A 15 -5.01 -5.50 -20.11
CA PRO A 15 -5.06 -4.89 -21.42
C PRO A 15 -5.41 -3.40 -21.29
N PRO A 16 -4.79 -2.50 -22.08
CA PRO A 16 -5.07 -1.05 -22.01
C PRO A 16 -6.55 -0.70 -22.16
N SER A 17 -7.31 -1.49 -22.93
CA SER A 17 -8.75 -1.34 -23.13
C SER A 17 -9.59 -1.52 -21.86
N SER A 18 -9.05 -2.20 -20.84
CA SER A 18 -9.74 -2.42 -19.56
C SER A 18 -9.43 -1.35 -18.52
N LEU A 19 -8.42 -0.50 -18.74
CA LEU A 19 -7.97 0.51 -17.78
C LEU A 19 -9.09 1.50 -17.43
N THR A 20 -9.76 2.10 -18.42
CA THR A 20 -10.82 3.09 -18.18
C THR A 20 -11.94 2.55 -17.31
N LYS A 21 -12.44 1.35 -17.61
CA LYS A 21 -13.51 0.70 -16.82
C LYS A 21 -13.07 0.41 -15.39
N LYS A 22 -11.81 0.03 -15.20
CA LYS A 22 -11.24 -0.24 -13.88
C LYS A 22 -11.09 1.06 -13.06
N LEU A 23 -10.58 2.13 -13.65
CA LEU A 23 -10.49 3.45 -13.02
C LEU A 23 -11.87 3.98 -12.59
N GLU A 24 -12.88 3.89 -13.46
CA GLU A 24 -14.24 4.31 -13.12
C GLU A 24 -14.84 3.54 -11.93
N ARG A 25 -14.55 2.23 -11.83
CA ARG A 25 -14.98 1.42 -10.69
C ARG A 25 -14.25 1.82 -9.40
N GLN A 26 -12.95 2.11 -9.52
CA GLN A 26 -12.11 2.56 -8.41
C GLN A 26 -12.57 3.88 -7.81
N GLU A 27 -12.97 4.84 -8.66
CA GLU A 27 -13.48 6.14 -8.24
C GLU A 27 -14.85 6.02 -7.55
N LYS A 28 -15.73 5.16 -8.07
CA LYS A 28 -17.06 4.93 -7.48
C LYS A 28 -17.02 4.14 -6.17
N GLY A 29 -15.84 3.75 -5.69
CA GLY A 29 -15.69 2.92 -4.49
C GLY A 29 -16.32 1.54 -4.65
N LEU A 30 -16.55 1.09 -5.88
CA LEU A 30 -17.12 -0.22 -6.23
C LEU A 30 -16.04 -1.31 -6.30
N GLU A 31 -14.90 -1.05 -5.66
CA GLU A 31 -13.77 -1.97 -5.63
C GLU A 31 -13.74 -2.81 -4.36
N SER A 32 -13.19 -4.00 -4.57
CA SER A 32 -12.77 -5.02 -3.62
C SER A 32 -12.59 -4.54 -2.18
N ASP A 33 -13.04 -5.40 -1.25
CA ASP A 33 -12.80 -5.38 0.20
C ASP A 33 -11.42 -4.86 0.60
N PHE A 34 -10.42 -5.09 -0.24
CA PHE A 34 -9.04 -4.63 -0.13
C PHE A 34 -8.84 -3.15 0.27
N THR A 35 -9.69 -2.23 -0.19
CA THR A 35 -9.52 -0.78 0.10
C THR A 35 -10.33 -0.28 1.30
N ILE A 36 -11.04 -1.15 2.02
CA ILE A 36 -11.93 -0.74 3.12
C ILE A 36 -11.14 -0.05 4.24
N MET A 37 -10.00 -0.61 4.64
CA MET A 37 -9.21 -0.03 5.73
C MET A 37 -8.59 1.31 5.39
N SER A 38 -8.17 1.52 4.13
CA SER A 38 -7.70 2.84 3.69
C SER A 38 -8.84 3.86 3.71
N ASN A 39 -10.05 3.47 3.31
CA ASN A 39 -11.24 4.33 3.44
C ASN A 39 -11.58 4.65 4.90
N LEU A 40 -11.54 3.67 5.81
CA LEU A 40 -11.77 3.88 7.25
C LEU A 40 -10.76 4.87 7.82
N ALA A 41 -9.48 4.69 7.52
CA ALA A 41 -8.42 5.59 7.99
C ALA A 41 -8.62 7.05 7.52
N VAL A 42 -9.09 7.25 6.28
CA VAL A 42 -9.44 8.59 5.77
C VAL A 42 -10.59 9.20 6.57
N ILE A 43 -11.66 8.44 6.82
CA ILE A 43 -12.81 8.89 7.61
C ILE A 43 -12.36 9.25 9.04
N SER A 44 -11.57 8.39 9.70
CA SER A 44 -11.06 8.67 11.05
C SER A 44 -10.17 9.92 11.07
N GLN A 45 -9.37 10.16 10.01
CA GLN A 45 -8.57 11.37 9.88
C GLN A 45 -9.44 12.62 9.75
N GLU A 46 -10.47 12.61 8.90
CA GLU A 46 -11.43 13.72 8.75
C GLU A 46 -12.16 14.03 10.06
N MET A 47 -12.52 12.98 10.82
CA MET A 47 -13.24 13.11 12.09
C MET A 47 -12.36 13.55 13.28
N SER A 48 -11.02 13.47 13.15
CA SER A 48 -10.08 13.78 14.24
C SER A 48 -10.25 15.20 14.82
N GLY A 49 -10.51 16.19 13.96
CA GLY A 49 -10.72 17.57 14.39
C GLY A 49 -12.01 17.76 15.20
N VAL A 50 -13.07 17.05 14.84
CA VAL A 50 -14.35 17.05 15.59
C VAL A 50 -14.16 16.37 16.93
N LEU A 51 -13.49 15.22 16.96
CA LEU A 51 -13.22 14.48 18.19
C LEU A 51 -12.43 15.31 19.19
N ARG A 52 -11.44 16.09 18.72
CA ARG A 52 -10.67 17.00 19.58
C ARG A 52 -11.53 18.09 20.20
N LYS A 53 -12.53 18.62 19.48
CA LYS A 53 -13.50 19.58 20.05
C LYS A 53 -14.38 18.91 21.10
N ILE A 54 -14.87 17.70 20.85
CA ILE A 54 -15.67 16.94 21.82
C ILE A 54 -14.86 16.68 23.10
N GLU A 55 -13.58 16.30 22.97
CA GLU A 55 -12.71 16.03 24.12
C GLU A 55 -12.55 17.22 25.06
N THR A 56 -12.59 18.45 24.54
CA THR A 56 -12.54 19.67 25.38
C THR A 56 -13.80 19.90 26.22
N VAL A 57 -14.96 19.45 25.75
CA VAL A 57 -16.27 19.71 26.39
C VAL A 57 -16.78 18.49 27.18
N ALA A 58 -16.53 17.29 26.67
CA ALA A 58 -17.05 16.03 27.20
C ALA A 58 -16.02 14.90 27.05
N PRO A 59 -15.05 14.79 27.98
CA PRO A 59 -13.94 13.84 27.86
C PRO A 59 -14.38 12.37 27.89
N ASP A 60 -15.42 12.04 28.67
CA ASP A 60 -15.92 10.66 28.73
C ASP A 60 -16.64 10.24 27.43
N ILE A 61 -17.34 11.17 26.77
CA ILE A 61 -17.93 10.93 25.44
C ILE A 61 -16.81 10.73 24.42
N ALA A 62 -15.78 11.58 24.44
CA ALA A 62 -14.63 11.43 23.54
C ALA A 62 -13.93 10.08 23.76
N ARG A 63 -13.75 9.63 25.01
CA ARG A 63 -13.18 8.31 25.32
C ARG A 63 -14.03 7.19 24.72
N TYR A 64 -15.35 7.25 24.87
CA TYR A 64 -16.25 6.26 24.29
C TYR A 64 -16.19 6.22 22.76
N LEU A 65 -16.18 7.39 22.10
CA LEU A 65 -16.05 7.49 20.64
C LEU A 65 -14.70 6.94 20.15
N LYS A 66 -13.60 7.21 20.84
CA LYS A 66 -12.29 6.59 20.56
C LYS A 66 -12.35 5.07 20.64
N SER A 67 -13.04 4.51 21.64
CA SER A 67 -13.23 3.07 21.77
C SER A 67 -14.11 2.49 20.65
N LEU A 68 -15.09 3.24 20.14
CA LEU A 68 -15.88 2.81 18.97
C LEU A 68 -15.06 2.80 17.69
N ASP A 69 -14.27 3.84 17.44
CA ASP A 69 -13.33 3.92 16.30
C ASP A 69 -12.38 2.72 16.30
N GLN A 70 -11.81 2.39 17.46
CA GLN A 70 -10.96 1.19 17.63
C GLN A 70 -11.71 -0.13 17.36
N LYS A 71 -12.97 -0.25 17.79
CA LYS A 71 -13.78 -1.46 17.49
C LYS A 71 -14.03 -1.59 15.99
N ILE A 72 -14.35 -0.49 15.30
CA ILE A 72 -14.56 -0.48 13.85
C ILE A 72 -13.27 -0.89 13.13
N ASP A 73 -12.12 -0.35 13.54
CA ASP A 73 -10.81 -0.76 13.00
C ASP A 73 -10.55 -2.25 13.17
N LEU A 74 -10.83 -2.82 14.35
CA LEU A 74 -10.64 -4.25 14.60
C LEU A 74 -11.55 -5.10 13.72
N LEU A 75 -12.81 -4.69 13.54
CA LEU A 75 -13.74 -5.37 12.64
C LEU A 75 -13.29 -5.28 11.19
N GLY A 76 -12.80 -4.12 10.74
CA GLY A 76 -12.26 -3.96 9.39
C GLY A 76 -11.04 -4.85 9.13
N LYS A 77 -10.12 -4.96 10.11
CA LYS A 77 -8.96 -5.85 10.02
C LYS A 77 -9.36 -7.33 9.99
N ALA A 78 -10.31 -7.73 10.84
CA ALA A 78 -10.83 -9.09 10.85
C ALA A 78 -11.52 -9.43 9.52
N PHE A 79 -12.29 -8.49 8.96
CA PHE A 79 -12.95 -8.64 7.67
C PHE A 79 -11.93 -8.83 6.54
N LEU A 80 -10.90 -7.97 6.46
CA LEU A 80 -9.83 -8.13 5.47
C LEU A 80 -9.11 -9.48 5.61
N THR A 81 -8.81 -9.91 6.83
CA THR A 81 -8.17 -11.22 7.05
C THR A 81 -9.05 -12.37 6.56
N TRP A 82 -10.37 -12.22 6.66
CA TRP A 82 -11.33 -13.25 6.22
C TRP A 82 -11.54 -13.26 4.69
N THR A 83 -11.53 -12.10 4.03
CA THR A 83 -11.86 -12.00 2.60
C THR A 83 -10.65 -11.91 1.68
N ASN A 84 -9.46 -11.63 2.20
CA ASN A 84 -8.32 -11.25 1.37
C ASN A 84 -7.21 -12.31 1.35
N GLU A 85 -7.12 -13.06 0.26
CA GLU A 85 -6.02 -13.99 -0.02
C GLU A 85 -4.64 -13.31 -0.03
N MET A 86 -4.56 -11.98 -0.24
CA MET A 86 -3.29 -11.26 -0.12
C MET A 86 -2.74 -11.17 1.30
N ALA A 87 -3.56 -11.33 2.34
CA ALA A 87 -3.05 -11.37 3.71
C ALA A 87 -2.13 -12.60 3.94
N ASP A 88 -2.38 -13.67 3.19
CA ASP A 88 -1.60 -14.90 3.20
C ASP A 88 -0.47 -14.92 2.15
N GLN A 89 -0.41 -13.91 1.27
CA GLN A 89 0.69 -13.82 0.31
C GLN A 89 2.00 -13.45 1.00
N PRO A 90 3.11 -14.11 0.65
CA PRO A 90 4.40 -13.79 1.23
C PRO A 90 4.76 -12.34 0.91
N ALA A 91 5.21 -11.63 1.94
CA ALA A 91 5.65 -10.26 1.77
C ALA A 91 6.84 -10.21 0.79
N SER A 92 6.76 -9.29 -0.16
CA SER A 92 7.76 -9.10 -1.20
C SER A 92 8.69 -7.95 -0.81
N ALA A 93 9.98 -8.16 -1.00
CA ALA A 93 10.96 -7.08 -0.92
C ALA A 93 10.72 -6.12 -2.10
N VAL A 94 10.55 -4.83 -1.78
CA VAL A 94 10.29 -3.79 -2.76
C VAL A 94 11.20 -2.60 -2.52
N ASN A 95 11.50 -1.88 -3.60
CA ASN A 95 12.10 -0.56 -3.53
C ASN A 95 11.09 0.47 -4.03
N LEU A 96 10.60 1.33 -3.15
CA LEU A 96 9.38 2.12 -3.33
C LEU A 96 9.65 3.64 -3.31
N SER A 97 8.98 4.39 -4.19
CA SER A 97 8.87 5.85 -4.13
C SER A 97 7.41 6.31 -4.26
N ALA A 98 7.21 7.63 -4.26
CA ALA A 98 5.92 8.23 -4.59
C ALA A 98 5.50 8.08 -6.07
N SER A 99 6.40 7.66 -6.96
CA SER A 99 6.19 7.64 -8.41
C SER A 99 6.39 6.28 -9.07
N GLY A 100 6.86 5.28 -8.34
CA GLY A 100 7.14 3.97 -8.89
C GLY A 100 7.68 3.00 -7.85
N MET A 101 7.93 1.77 -8.31
CA MET A 101 8.41 0.69 -7.46
C MET A 101 9.28 -0.27 -8.26
N ALA A 102 10.19 -0.95 -7.59
CA ALA A 102 10.84 -2.15 -8.11
C ALA A 102 10.50 -3.33 -7.20
N PHE A 103 10.24 -4.48 -7.80
CA PHE A 103 9.92 -5.72 -7.09
C PHE A 103 10.41 -6.92 -7.90
N ASN A 104 10.50 -8.07 -7.24
CA ASN A 104 10.92 -9.31 -7.85
C ASN A 104 9.72 -10.13 -8.32
N ALA A 105 9.82 -10.71 -9.52
CA ALA A 105 8.80 -11.53 -10.15
C ALA A 105 9.40 -12.87 -10.61
N PRO A 106 8.61 -13.97 -10.61
CA PRO A 106 9.07 -15.27 -11.09
C PRO A 106 9.20 -15.33 -12.62
N GLU A 107 8.49 -14.45 -13.33
CA GLU A 107 8.44 -14.40 -14.80
C GLU A 107 8.80 -13.00 -15.30
N PRO A 108 9.45 -12.89 -16.48
CA PRO A 108 9.76 -11.60 -17.06
C PRO A 108 8.47 -10.90 -17.50
N THR A 109 8.45 -9.57 -17.38
CA THR A 109 7.33 -8.75 -17.88
C THR A 109 7.85 -7.77 -18.92
N GLU A 110 7.14 -7.66 -20.04
CA GLU A 110 7.56 -6.81 -21.16
C GLU A 110 7.48 -5.32 -20.80
N ILE A 111 8.45 -4.53 -21.25
CA ILE A 111 8.45 -3.07 -21.09
C ILE A 111 7.24 -2.48 -21.82
N GLY A 112 6.56 -1.52 -21.21
CA GLY A 112 5.30 -0.95 -21.68
C GLY A 112 4.06 -1.72 -21.24
N THR A 113 4.22 -2.90 -20.60
CA THR A 113 3.08 -3.63 -20.05
C THR A 113 2.43 -2.81 -18.93
N LEU A 114 1.11 -2.65 -19.03
CA LEU A 114 0.31 -2.05 -17.98
C LEU A 114 -0.07 -3.10 -16.93
N LEU A 115 0.26 -2.83 -15.68
CA LEU A 115 -0.01 -3.66 -14.53
C LEU A 115 -1.06 -3.00 -13.63
N GLU A 116 -1.99 -3.81 -13.14
CA GLU A 116 -2.73 -3.50 -11.91
C GLU A 116 -1.90 -4.05 -10.74
N LEU A 117 -1.54 -3.18 -9.80
CA LEU A 117 -0.86 -3.54 -8.57
C LEU A 117 -1.82 -3.40 -7.40
N LYS A 118 -1.86 -4.41 -6.55
CA LYS A 118 -2.50 -4.37 -5.24
C LYS A 118 -1.40 -4.44 -4.19
N ILE A 119 -1.30 -3.42 -3.34
CA ILE A 119 -0.28 -3.34 -2.29
C ILE A 119 -0.94 -3.22 -0.93
N LEU A 120 -0.49 -4.02 0.03
CA LEU A 120 -0.90 -3.92 1.41
C LEU A 120 0.25 -3.32 2.23
N LEU A 121 0.09 -2.06 2.60
CA LEU A 121 1.00 -1.36 3.50
C LEU A 121 0.72 -1.78 4.95
N PRO A 122 1.62 -1.45 5.91
CA PRO A 122 1.38 -1.68 7.32
C PRO A 122 0.02 -1.17 7.80
N PHE A 123 -0.48 -1.77 8.89
CA PHE A 123 -1.81 -1.49 9.45
C PHE A 123 -2.98 -1.77 8.49
N PHE A 124 -2.81 -2.74 7.59
CA PHE A 124 -3.84 -3.21 6.65
C PHE A 124 -4.30 -2.16 5.63
N THR A 125 -3.42 -1.22 5.27
CA THR A 125 -3.77 -0.17 4.32
C THR A 125 -3.60 -0.68 2.89
N GLY A 126 -4.70 -1.13 2.28
CA GLY A 126 -4.72 -1.65 0.91
C GLY A 126 -4.87 -0.54 -0.12
N LEU A 127 -3.97 -0.51 -1.10
CA LEU A 127 -4.00 0.41 -2.24
C LEU A 127 -4.03 -0.38 -3.55
N ILE A 128 -4.89 0.06 -4.47
CA ILE A 128 -4.94 -0.43 -5.85
C ILE A 128 -4.41 0.68 -6.74
N LEU A 129 -3.47 0.36 -7.61
CA LEU A 129 -2.85 1.34 -8.50
C LEU A 129 -2.48 0.71 -9.84
N TYR A 130 -2.31 1.55 -10.85
CA TYR A 130 -1.94 1.11 -12.18
C TYR A 130 -0.57 1.66 -12.54
N ALA A 131 0.28 0.80 -13.05
CA ALA A 131 1.68 1.11 -13.31
C ALA A 131 2.15 0.51 -14.63
N GLU A 132 3.06 1.18 -15.30
CA GLU A 132 3.68 0.70 -16.53
C GLU A 132 5.07 0.15 -16.23
N VAL A 133 5.39 -1.01 -16.81
CA VAL A 133 6.74 -1.59 -16.74
C VAL A 133 7.71 -0.74 -17.54
N VAL A 134 8.75 -0.24 -16.88
CA VAL A 134 9.79 0.59 -17.51
C VAL A 134 11.13 -0.13 -17.64
N ALA A 135 11.35 -1.19 -16.87
CA ALA A 135 12.50 -2.07 -17.01
C ALA A 135 12.20 -3.46 -16.43
N CYS A 136 12.79 -4.49 -17.01
CA CYS A 136 12.78 -5.84 -16.46
C CYS A 136 14.16 -6.47 -16.67
N GLU A 137 14.82 -6.84 -15.57
CA GLU A 137 16.17 -7.39 -15.59
C GLU A 137 16.17 -8.76 -14.92
N LYS A 138 16.78 -9.76 -15.58
CA LYS A 138 16.99 -11.06 -14.95
C LYS A 138 18.05 -10.92 -13.86
N LEU A 139 17.72 -11.31 -12.63
CA LEU A 139 18.67 -11.32 -11.53
C LEU A 139 19.57 -12.56 -11.63
N PRO A 140 20.83 -12.46 -11.19
CA PRO A 140 21.68 -13.63 -11.01
C PRO A 140 21.03 -14.56 -9.97
N THR A 141 20.79 -15.81 -10.33
CA THR A 141 20.49 -16.87 -9.38
C THR A 141 21.73 -17.71 -9.17
N GLU A 142 22.13 -17.92 -7.93
CA GLU A 142 23.17 -18.90 -7.58
C GLU A 142 22.56 -20.30 -7.55
N GLY A 143 23.14 -21.24 -8.31
CA GLY A 143 22.70 -22.66 -8.35
C GLY A 143 21.38 -22.91 -9.08
N ASP A 144 20.66 -23.96 -8.67
CA ASP A 144 19.34 -24.39 -9.20
C ASP A 144 18.16 -23.51 -8.72
N GLY A 145 18.43 -22.29 -8.25
CA GLY A 145 17.41 -21.36 -7.80
C GLY A 145 16.41 -21.00 -8.91
N ALA A 146 15.12 -20.87 -8.54
CA ALA A 146 14.08 -20.41 -9.45
C ALA A 146 14.47 -19.04 -10.02
N ARG A 147 14.35 -18.87 -11.34
CA ARG A 147 14.71 -17.62 -12.02
C ARG A 147 13.89 -16.47 -11.41
N VAL A 148 14.56 -15.37 -11.10
CA VAL A 148 13.93 -14.16 -10.58
C VAL A 148 14.22 -13.00 -11.51
N TYR A 149 13.22 -12.18 -11.77
CA TYR A 149 13.33 -10.96 -12.57
C TYR A 149 13.02 -9.76 -11.68
N GLN A 150 13.86 -8.74 -11.73
CA GLN A 150 13.55 -7.46 -11.12
C GLN A 150 12.76 -6.61 -12.10
N THR A 151 11.49 -6.38 -11.78
CA THR A 151 10.57 -5.56 -12.56
C THR A 151 10.52 -4.17 -11.94
N ARG A 152 10.74 -3.13 -12.76
CA ARG A 152 10.62 -1.72 -12.37
C ARG A 152 9.43 -1.10 -13.07
N VAL A 153 8.62 -0.37 -12.31
CA VAL A 153 7.38 0.23 -12.78
C VAL A 153 7.29 1.70 -12.42
N ASN A 154 6.65 2.49 -13.29
CA ASN A 154 6.21 3.85 -13.00
C ASN A 154 4.70 3.87 -12.77
N PHE A 155 4.25 4.54 -11.71
CA PHE A 155 2.83 4.68 -11.41
C PHE A 155 2.17 5.62 -12.42
N GLN A 156 1.19 5.10 -13.15
CA GLN A 156 0.39 5.83 -14.12
C GLN A 156 -0.87 6.41 -13.47
N HIS A 157 -1.59 5.59 -12.71
CA HIS A 157 -2.83 6.00 -12.05
C HIS A 157 -2.88 5.53 -10.60
N LEU A 158 -3.13 6.48 -9.72
CA LEU A 158 -3.32 6.31 -8.29
C LEU A 158 -4.27 7.42 -7.84
N ARG A 159 -5.31 7.08 -7.06
CA ARG A 159 -6.23 8.09 -6.51
C ARG A 159 -5.44 9.07 -5.64
N ASP A 160 -5.80 10.35 -5.67
CA ASP A 160 -5.07 11.39 -4.91
C ASP A 160 -4.98 11.07 -3.41
N ARG A 161 -6.07 10.58 -2.83
CA ARG A 161 -6.09 10.11 -1.42
C ARG A 161 -5.09 8.98 -1.15
N ASP A 162 -4.96 8.04 -2.08
CA ASP A 162 -4.06 6.90 -1.95
C ASP A 162 -2.60 7.33 -2.18
N ARG A 163 -2.39 8.36 -3.02
CA ARG A 163 -1.09 9.00 -3.21
C ARG A 163 -0.59 9.63 -1.92
N ASP A 164 -1.43 10.35 -1.19
CA ASP A 164 -1.05 10.95 0.09
C ASP A 164 -0.74 9.90 1.15
N VAL A 165 -1.49 8.79 1.18
CA VAL A 165 -1.21 7.64 2.05
C VAL A 165 0.16 7.04 1.72
N LEU A 166 0.45 6.81 0.44
CA LEU A 166 1.73 6.26 0.00
C LEU A 166 2.91 7.18 0.32
N ILE A 167 2.76 8.49 0.08
CA ILE A 167 3.80 9.48 0.38
C ILE A 167 4.09 9.50 1.88
N ARG A 168 3.06 9.52 2.73
CA ARG A 168 3.21 9.49 4.19
C ARG A 168 3.94 8.23 4.65
N HIS A 169 3.57 7.07 4.10
CA HIS A 169 4.26 5.81 4.38
C HIS A 169 5.75 5.89 4.03
N VAL A 170 6.09 6.36 2.81
CA VAL A 170 7.48 6.49 2.38
C VAL A 170 8.30 7.41 3.29
N LEU A 171 7.74 8.57 3.68
CA LEU A 171 8.38 9.52 4.59
C LEU A 171 8.56 8.96 6.00
N GLN A 172 7.59 8.19 6.50
CA GLN A 172 7.68 7.55 7.81
C GLN A 172 8.81 6.51 7.82
N ARG A 173 8.87 5.63 6.82
CA ARG A 173 9.92 4.61 6.70
C ARG A 173 11.31 5.22 6.52
N GLN A 174 11.40 6.30 5.75
CA GLN A 174 12.64 7.08 5.65
C GLN A 174 13.12 7.57 7.01
N SER A 175 12.21 8.17 7.79
CA SER A 175 12.52 8.72 9.11
C SER A 175 12.96 7.63 10.08
N GLU A 176 12.29 6.47 10.04
CA GLU A 176 12.65 5.28 10.82
C GLU A 176 14.06 4.77 10.47
N TYR A 177 14.38 4.69 9.18
CA TYR A 177 15.69 4.26 8.69
C TYR A 177 16.82 5.19 9.13
N LEU A 178 16.64 6.51 8.94
CA LEU A 178 17.62 7.51 9.36
C LEU A 178 17.83 7.51 10.88
N ARG A 179 16.77 7.24 11.66
CA ARG A 179 16.89 7.12 13.12
C ARG A 179 17.73 5.90 13.51
N LYS A 180 17.51 4.74 12.87
CA LYS A 180 18.30 3.53 13.12
C LYS A 180 19.77 3.73 12.81
N GLN A 181 20.10 4.33 11.66
CA GLN A 181 21.50 4.62 11.29
C GLN A 181 22.23 5.53 12.28
N ARG A 182 21.52 6.45 12.95
CA ARG A 182 22.15 7.32 13.96
C ARG A 182 22.53 6.54 15.20
N LEU A 183 21.63 5.66 15.68
CA LEU A 183 21.87 4.82 16.83
C LEU A 183 23.03 3.83 16.58
N GLU A 184 23.08 3.21 15.39
CA GLU A 184 24.16 2.29 15.00
C GLU A 184 25.54 2.96 14.84
N ARG A 185 25.62 4.30 14.80
CA ARG A 185 26.88 5.05 14.75
C ARG A 185 27.34 5.56 16.12
N GLU A 186 26.45 5.53 17.10
CA GLU A 186 26.71 5.96 18.48
C GLU A 186 27.13 4.79 19.38
N ASP A 187 26.88 3.55 18.95
CA ASP A 187 27.41 2.29 19.50
C ASP A 187 28.75 1.88 18.83
#